data_AF-A0A0A1D1B2-F1
#
_entry.id   AF-A0A0A1D1B2-F1
#
_cell.length_a   1.000
_cell.length_b   1.000
_cell.length_c   1.000
_cell.angle_alpha   90.00
_cell.angle_beta   90.00
_cell.angle_gamma   90.00
#
_symmetry.space_group_name_H-M   'P 1'
#
loop_
_entity.id
_entity.type
_entity.pdbx_description
1 polymer ?
#
loop_
_entity_poly.entity_id
_entity_poly.type
_entity_poly.pdbx_seq_one_letter_code
_entity_poly.pdbx_strand_id
1 'polypeptide(L)'
;MAKLKTFNYLDLVSAGFKGFEPFDSIRQQQAQGDGGIPQSPGVYLVMRISHEAPTFLAKGFGGQHKHYPKNVPVAELALNWVPGASVLYFGKASQRKNGGGLYDRINEYAVAGRDQKHKHQGGQYIWQMADAKELLVAWKVTPAGTEEQLESSLIAAFAERYGKIPFANRR
;
A
#
# COMPACT_ATOMS: atom_id res chain seq x y z
N MET A 1 0.17 -18.69 13.86
CA MET A 1 1.08 -17.71 13.22
C MET A 1 1.48 -16.69 14.27
N ALA A 2 2.77 -16.37 14.41
CA ALA A 2 3.18 -15.27 15.27
C ALA A 2 2.52 -13.98 14.77
N LYS A 3 1.73 -13.31 15.62
CA LYS A 3 1.19 -11.98 15.32
C LYS A 3 2.38 -11.03 15.18
N LEU A 4 2.47 -10.30 14.07
CA LEU A 4 3.42 -9.20 13.90
C LEU A 4 3.24 -8.23 15.07
N LYS A 5 4.27 -8.10 15.91
CA LYS A 5 4.25 -7.21 17.09
C LYS A 5 4.69 -5.79 16.76
N THR A 6 5.55 -5.65 15.75
CA THR A 6 5.96 -4.36 15.22
C THR A 6 5.89 -4.37 13.69
N PHE A 7 5.88 -3.17 13.12
CA PHE A 7 5.68 -2.94 11.68
C PHE A 7 6.91 -2.28 11.06
N ASN A 8 8.09 -2.63 11.56
CA ASN A 8 9.37 -2.18 11.02
C ASN A 8 9.83 -3.08 9.84
N TYR A 9 10.84 -2.63 9.11
CA TYR A 9 11.38 -3.34 7.95
C TYR A 9 11.81 -4.79 8.26
N LEU A 10 12.61 -5.00 9.31
CA LEU A 10 13.16 -6.32 9.65
C LEU A 10 12.07 -7.32 10.05
N ASP A 11 11.05 -6.86 10.78
CA ASP A 11 9.93 -7.69 11.19
C ASP A 11 9.06 -8.11 9.99
N LEU A 12 8.86 -7.20 9.03
CA LEU A 12 8.11 -7.50 7.80
C LEU A 12 8.87 -8.48 6.89
N VAL A 13 10.18 -8.30 6.74
CA VAL A 13 11.06 -9.26 6.04
C VAL A 13 10.98 -10.63 6.72
N SER A 14 11.11 -10.68 8.06
CA SER A 14 11.00 -11.92 8.83
C SER A 14 9.61 -12.56 8.73
N ALA A 15 8.57 -11.74 8.58
CA ALA A 15 7.22 -12.20 8.30
C ALA A 15 7.01 -12.65 6.84
N GLY A 16 8.02 -12.55 5.97
CA GLY A 16 8.00 -13.05 4.60
C GLY A 16 7.52 -12.03 3.55
N PHE A 17 7.46 -10.74 3.88
CA PHE A 17 7.30 -9.69 2.86
C PHE A 17 8.60 -9.51 2.07
N LYS A 18 8.46 -9.22 0.78
CA LYS A 18 9.55 -9.00 -0.19
C LYS A 18 9.23 -7.81 -1.07
N GLY A 19 10.16 -7.39 -1.93
CA GLY A 19 10.00 -6.23 -2.80
C GLY A 19 10.65 -5.01 -2.19
N PHE A 20 9.96 -4.32 -1.27
CA PHE A 20 10.43 -3.05 -0.69
C PHE A 20 11.03 -2.10 -1.74
N GLU A 21 10.32 -1.95 -2.86
CA GLU A 21 10.76 -1.18 -4.02
C GLU A 21 9.93 0.11 -4.15
N PRO A 22 10.54 1.23 -4.57
CA PRO A 22 9.79 2.43 -4.94
C PRO A 22 8.81 2.17 -6.08
N PHE A 23 7.71 2.93 -6.12
CA PHE A 23 6.73 2.81 -7.22
C PHE A 23 7.34 3.05 -8.62
N ASP A 24 8.39 3.86 -8.75
CA ASP A 24 9.07 4.03 -10.04
C ASP A 24 9.82 2.76 -10.48
N SER A 25 10.50 2.06 -9.56
CA SER A 25 11.11 0.77 -9.84
C SER A 25 10.08 -0.26 -10.30
N ILE A 26 8.95 -0.36 -9.59
CA ILE A 26 7.83 -1.24 -9.97
C ILE A 26 7.38 -0.98 -11.41
N ARG A 27 7.21 0.30 -11.78
CA ARG A 27 6.75 0.67 -13.13
C ARG A 27 7.77 0.32 -14.21
N GLN A 28 9.06 0.51 -13.94
CA GLN A 28 10.12 0.13 -14.87
C GLN A 28 10.20 -1.38 -15.06
N GLN A 29 10.16 -2.13 -13.95
CA GLN A 29 10.17 -3.59 -13.93
C GLN A 29 8.99 -4.19 -14.72
N GLN A 30 7.79 -3.61 -14.57
CA GLN A 30 6.59 -4.01 -15.31
C GLN A 30 6.67 -3.72 -16.81
N ALA A 31 7.33 -2.62 -17.20
CA ALA A 31 7.57 -2.32 -18.62
C ALA A 31 8.52 -3.34 -19.28
N GLN A 32 9.30 -4.09 -18.49
CA GLN A 32 10.27 -5.08 -18.95
C GLN A 32 9.76 -6.54 -18.83
N GLY A 33 8.62 -6.78 -18.18
CA GLY A 33 8.08 -8.14 -17.96
C GLY A 33 7.34 -8.27 -16.63
N ASP A 34 7.41 -9.44 -15.99
CA ASP A 34 6.70 -9.71 -14.72
C ASP A 34 7.23 -8.92 -13.51
N GLY A 35 8.35 -8.21 -13.69
CA GLY A 35 8.94 -7.33 -12.71
C GLY A 35 9.23 -7.97 -11.35
N GLY A 36 9.37 -9.31 -11.29
CA GLY A 36 9.58 -10.04 -10.04
C GLY A 36 8.40 -10.02 -9.05
N ILE A 37 7.26 -9.45 -9.43
CA ILE A 37 6.04 -9.50 -8.61
C ILE A 37 5.23 -10.76 -9.03
N PRO A 38 4.94 -11.67 -8.10
CA PRO A 38 4.18 -12.88 -8.41
C PRO A 38 2.79 -12.59 -9.00
N GLN A 39 2.37 -13.41 -9.95
CA GLN A 39 0.99 -13.41 -10.48
C GLN A 39 -0.02 -14.16 -9.58
N SER A 40 0.40 -14.49 -8.36
CA SER A 40 -0.38 -15.23 -7.35
C SER A 40 -1.13 -14.29 -6.39
N PRO A 41 -2.07 -14.81 -5.58
CA PRO A 41 -2.75 -14.04 -4.55
C PRO A 41 -1.80 -13.65 -3.43
N GLY A 42 -2.15 -12.60 -2.70
CA GLY A 42 -1.36 -12.17 -1.57
C GLY A 42 -1.81 -10.88 -0.94
N VAL A 43 -0.98 -10.40 -0.01
CA VAL A 43 -1.12 -9.10 0.64
C VAL A 43 0.09 -8.24 0.27
N TYR A 44 -0.15 -6.96 -0.01
CA TYR A 44 0.89 -5.97 -0.22
C TYR A 44 0.74 -4.82 0.78
N LEU A 45 1.82 -4.07 0.97
CA LEU A 45 1.87 -2.92 1.85
C LEU A 45 2.64 -1.78 1.22
N VAL A 46 2.40 -0.57 1.74
CA VAL A 46 3.21 0.62 1.46
C VAL A 46 3.88 1.05 2.75
N MET A 47 5.19 1.28 2.67
CA MET A 47 6.03 1.67 3.79
C MET A 47 6.75 2.98 3.49
N ARG A 48 6.92 3.80 4.53
CA ARG A 48 7.76 4.98 4.56
C ARG A 48 8.92 4.74 5.51
N ILE A 49 10.16 4.97 5.03
CA ILE A 49 11.37 4.82 5.84
C ILE A 49 11.58 6.00 6.78
N SER A 50 11.30 7.22 6.34
CA SER A 50 11.41 8.40 7.20
C SER A 50 10.43 8.32 8.37
N HIS A 51 10.92 8.68 9.55
CA HIS A 51 10.15 8.80 10.79
C HIS A 51 9.70 10.25 11.07
N GLU A 52 10.11 11.21 10.25
CA GLU A 52 9.72 12.62 10.40
C GLU A 52 8.24 12.83 10.10
N ALA A 53 7.67 13.94 10.56
CA ALA A 53 6.32 14.32 10.18
C ALA A 53 6.23 14.52 8.65
N PRO A 54 5.23 13.95 7.96
CA PRO A 54 5.11 14.11 6.53
C PRO A 54 4.57 15.49 6.17
N THR A 55 5.01 16.01 5.03
CA THR A 55 4.38 17.18 4.40
C THR A 55 3.25 16.70 3.48
N PHE A 56 2.03 17.20 3.73
CA PHE A 56 0.87 16.90 2.89
C PHE A 56 0.66 17.97 1.83
N LEU A 57 0.27 17.53 0.63
CA LEU A 57 -0.01 18.36 -0.53
C LEU A 57 -1.52 18.55 -0.71
N ALA A 58 -1.95 19.79 -0.98
CA ALA A 58 -3.32 20.07 -1.38
C ALA A 58 -3.69 19.42 -2.73
N LYS A 59 -2.69 19.31 -3.63
CA LYS A 59 -2.78 18.59 -4.90
C LYS A 59 -1.65 17.56 -4.95
N GLY A 60 -2.01 16.29 -4.82
CA GLY A 60 -1.10 15.16 -4.91
C GLY A 60 -0.92 14.63 -6.33
N PHE A 61 -0.29 13.45 -6.42
CA PHE A 61 0.04 12.75 -7.66
C PHE A 61 -1.04 11.75 -8.11
N GLY A 62 -2.06 11.55 -7.26
CA GLY A 62 -3.10 10.53 -7.43
C GLY A 62 -4.08 10.89 -8.53
N GLY A 63 -4.48 9.89 -9.31
CA GLY A 63 -5.50 10.04 -10.33
C GLY A 63 -6.93 10.00 -9.80
N GLN A 64 -7.90 10.09 -10.72
CA GLN A 64 -9.32 10.13 -10.36
C GLN A 64 -9.94 8.74 -10.31
N HIS A 65 -10.60 8.44 -9.19
CA HIS A 65 -11.44 7.24 -9.08
C HIS A 65 -12.93 7.59 -9.29
N LYS A 66 -13.51 7.17 -10.43
CA LYS A 66 -14.92 7.44 -10.77
C LYS A 66 -15.25 8.94 -10.57
N HIS A 67 -16.26 9.26 -9.75
CA HIS A 67 -16.68 10.63 -9.41
C HIS A 67 -16.07 11.14 -8.10
N TYR A 68 -15.17 10.38 -7.47
CA TYR A 68 -14.58 10.78 -6.19
C TYR A 68 -13.49 11.84 -6.39
N PRO A 69 -13.34 12.76 -5.43
CA PRO A 69 -12.28 13.76 -5.48
C PRO A 69 -10.90 13.10 -5.59
N LYS A 70 -10.05 13.60 -6.51
CA LYS A 70 -8.65 13.17 -6.65
C LYS A 70 -7.84 13.39 -5.37
N ASN A 71 -8.19 14.45 -4.63
CA ASN A 71 -7.52 14.90 -3.43
C ASN A 71 -8.56 15.14 -2.34
N VAL A 72 -8.18 14.90 -1.10
CA VAL A 72 -8.95 15.27 0.09
C VAL A 72 -8.31 16.48 0.79
N PRO A 73 -9.04 17.19 1.67
CA PRO A 73 -8.46 18.29 2.45
C PRO A 73 -7.26 17.84 3.28
N VAL A 74 -6.25 18.71 3.42
CA VAL A 74 -5.06 18.42 4.25
C VAL A 74 -5.43 18.10 5.70
N ALA A 75 -6.49 18.71 6.23
CA ALA A 75 -7.00 18.39 7.56
C ALA A 75 -7.46 16.93 7.70
N GLU A 76 -8.03 16.34 6.65
CA GLU A 76 -8.42 14.94 6.63
C GLU A 76 -7.19 14.02 6.66
N LEU A 77 -6.14 14.36 5.90
CA LEU A 77 -4.87 13.63 5.93
C LEU A 77 -4.24 13.71 7.33
N ALA A 78 -4.18 14.90 7.91
CA ALA A 78 -3.65 15.10 9.26
C ALA A 78 -4.41 14.29 10.32
N LEU A 79 -5.74 14.18 10.21
CA LEU A 79 -6.57 13.39 11.12
C LEU A 79 -6.27 11.88 11.03
N ASN A 80 -6.01 11.38 9.83
CA ASN A 80 -5.70 9.97 9.57
C ASN A 80 -4.23 9.61 9.83
N TRP A 81 -3.34 10.60 9.95
CA TRP A 81 -1.92 10.34 10.21
C TRP A 81 -1.71 9.58 11.53
N VAL A 82 -0.75 8.66 11.50
CA VAL A 82 -0.36 7.80 12.63
C VAL A 82 1.11 8.04 12.96
N PRO A 83 1.42 8.88 13.97
CA PRO A 83 2.80 9.18 14.33
C PRO A 83 3.62 7.92 14.68
N GLY A 84 4.84 7.84 14.16
CA GLY A 84 5.77 6.74 14.43
C GLY A 84 5.49 5.44 13.67
N ALA A 85 4.43 5.36 12.87
CA ALA A 85 4.16 4.19 12.04
C ALA A 85 4.89 4.27 10.70
N SER A 86 5.66 3.23 10.36
CA SER A 86 6.32 3.12 9.06
C SER A 86 5.41 2.53 7.97
N VAL A 87 4.44 1.67 8.32
CA VAL A 87 3.48 1.14 7.34
C VAL A 87 2.30 2.10 7.20
N LEU A 88 2.04 2.51 5.96
CA LEU A 88 0.99 3.47 5.61
C LEU A 88 -0.28 2.80 5.09
N TYR A 89 -0.17 1.60 4.52
CA TYR A 89 -1.27 0.91 3.87
C TYR A 89 -1.04 -0.58 3.81
N PHE A 90 -2.10 -1.37 3.99
CA PHE A 90 -2.20 -2.77 3.58
C PHE A 90 -3.29 -2.93 2.52
N GLY A 91 -3.04 -3.75 1.51
CA GLY A 91 -4.05 -4.16 0.55
C GLY A 91 -3.96 -5.64 0.21
N LYS A 92 -5.10 -6.26 -0.06
CA LYS A 92 -5.16 -7.62 -0.61
C LYS A 92 -5.20 -7.65 -2.13
N ALA A 93 -4.71 -8.77 -2.69
CA ALA A 93 -4.82 -9.11 -4.09
C ALA A 93 -5.29 -10.57 -4.23
N SER A 94 -6.52 -10.75 -4.71
CA SER A 94 -7.09 -12.08 -4.98
C SER A 94 -6.70 -12.57 -6.37
N GLN A 95 -6.72 -13.90 -6.58
CA GLN A 95 -6.53 -14.50 -7.91
C GLN A 95 -7.57 -13.97 -8.89
N ARG A 96 -7.15 -13.63 -10.10
CA ARG A 96 -8.06 -13.27 -11.20
C ARG A 96 -8.22 -14.43 -12.19
N LYS A 97 -9.35 -14.47 -12.89
CA LYS A 97 -9.72 -15.56 -13.83
C LYS A 97 -8.73 -15.76 -14.98
N ASN A 98 -8.08 -14.69 -15.45
CA ASN A 98 -7.19 -14.73 -16.62
C ASN A 98 -5.71 -14.58 -16.23
N GLY A 99 -5.34 -15.12 -15.07
CA GLY A 99 -4.06 -14.81 -14.44
C GLY A 99 -4.06 -13.42 -13.79
N GLY A 100 -3.01 -13.13 -13.04
CA GLY A 100 -2.93 -11.90 -12.25
C GLY A 100 -3.41 -12.07 -10.80
N GLY A 101 -2.87 -11.21 -9.96
CA GLY A 101 -2.96 -11.26 -8.50
C GLY A 101 -2.21 -10.06 -7.94
N LEU A 102 -1.17 -10.31 -7.16
CA LEU A 102 -0.26 -9.26 -6.67
C LEU A 102 0.28 -8.38 -7.81
N TYR A 103 0.76 -9.00 -8.89
CA TYR A 103 1.30 -8.29 -10.07
C TYR A 103 0.37 -7.17 -10.57
N ASP A 104 -0.85 -7.53 -10.96
CA ASP A 104 -1.84 -6.57 -11.47
C ASP A 104 -2.22 -5.53 -10.43
N ARG A 105 -2.45 -5.97 -9.19
CA ARG A 105 -2.96 -5.07 -8.15
C ARG A 105 -1.93 -4.01 -7.77
N ILE A 106 -0.67 -4.39 -7.69
CA ILE A 106 0.44 -3.48 -7.45
C ILE A 106 0.68 -2.58 -8.67
N ASN A 107 0.58 -3.11 -9.91
CA ASN A 107 0.65 -2.30 -11.14
C ASN A 107 -0.43 -1.21 -11.15
N GLU A 108 -1.69 -1.59 -10.93
CA GLU A 108 -2.82 -0.66 -10.90
C GLU A 108 -2.60 0.44 -9.86
N TYR A 109 -2.00 0.09 -8.72
CA TYR A 109 -1.67 1.07 -7.71
C TYR A 109 -0.50 1.97 -8.13
N ALA A 110 0.56 1.41 -8.72
CA ALA A 110 1.68 2.19 -9.23
C ALA A 110 1.26 3.19 -10.33
N VAL A 111 0.34 2.79 -11.21
CA VAL A 111 -0.22 3.65 -12.26
C VAL A 111 -1.12 4.74 -11.68
N ALA A 112 -1.83 4.46 -10.58
CA ALA A 112 -2.69 5.44 -9.90
C ALA A 112 -1.92 6.69 -9.44
N GLY A 113 -0.63 6.58 -9.13
CA GLY A 113 0.25 7.69 -8.75
C GLY A 113 0.75 8.56 -9.90
N ARG A 114 0.18 8.44 -11.11
CA ARG A 114 0.52 9.24 -12.31
C ARG A 114 -0.67 10.04 -12.87
N ASP A 115 -1.56 10.52 -11.99
CA ASP A 115 -2.81 11.22 -12.35
C ASP A 115 -3.73 10.42 -13.31
N GLN A 116 -3.62 9.09 -13.33
CA GLN A 116 -4.42 8.23 -14.21
C GLN A 116 -5.68 7.72 -13.54
N LYS A 117 -6.77 7.55 -14.32
CA LYS A 117 -8.01 6.96 -13.80
C LYS A 117 -7.73 5.55 -13.28
N HIS A 118 -8.10 5.29 -12.03
CA HIS A 118 -7.95 3.97 -11.41
C HIS A 118 -9.26 3.47 -10.81
N LYS A 119 -9.34 2.16 -10.54
CA LYS A 119 -10.55 1.47 -10.07
C LYS A 119 -10.62 1.27 -8.54
N HIS A 120 -9.60 1.70 -7.79
CA HIS A 120 -9.51 1.49 -6.34
C HIS A 120 -9.48 2.81 -5.58
N GLN A 121 -10.12 2.86 -4.42
CA GLN A 121 -10.06 4.01 -3.51
C GLN A 121 -9.08 3.81 -2.35
N GLY A 122 -8.87 2.56 -1.92
CA GLY A 122 -7.94 2.23 -0.85
C GLY A 122 -6.54 2.69 -1.19
N GLY A 123 -5.85 3.29 -0.23
CA GLY A 123 -4.47 3.72 -0.40
C GLY A 123 -4.30 5.09 -1.04
N GLN A 124 -5.36 5.81 -1.44
CA GLN A 124 -5.19 7.07 -2.20
C GLN A 124 -4.47 8.19 -1.43
N TYR A 125 -4.54 8.21 -0.10
CA TYR A 125 -3.94 9.29 0.71
C TYR A 125 -2.42 9.37 0.58
N ILE A 126 -1.74 8.26 0.27
CA ILE A 126 -0.28 8.28 0.09
C ILE A 126 0.13 9.23 -1.04
N TRP A 127 -0.74 9.43 -2.04
CA TRP A 127 -0.43 10.27 -3.20
C TRP A 127 -0.45 11.76 -2.88
N GLN A 128 -0.97 12.16 -1.71
CA GLN A 128 -0.89 13.54 -1.21
C GLN A 128 0.27 13.74 -0.23
N MET A 129 1.23 12.82 -0.16
CA MET A 129 2.49 13.01 0.58
C MET A 129 3.56 13.60 -0.34
N ALA A 130 4.32 14.59 0.14
CA ALA A 130 5.38 15.22 -0.65
C ALA A 130 6.47 14.23 -1.10
N ASP A 131 6.74 13.23 -0.27
CA ASP A 131 7.70 12.16 -0.47
C ASP A 131 7.07 10.87 -1.02
N ALA A 132 5.88 10.95 -1.65
CA ALA A 132 5.18 9.78 -2.21
C ALA A 132 6.04 8.93 -3.16
N LYS A 133 7.06 9.52 -3.81
CA LYS A 133 7.99 8.83 -4.71
C LYS A 133 9.00 7.93 -3.99
N GLU A 134 9.26 8.19 -2.72
CA GLU A 134 10.21 7.44 -1.88
C GLU A 134 9.55 6.28 -1.14
N LEU A 135 8.22 6.19 -1.22
CA LEU A 135 7.46 5.13 -0.57
C LEU A 135 7.76 3.77 -1.21
N LEU A 136 7.98 2.78 -0.35
CA LEU A 136 8.34 1.43 -0.73
C LEU A 136 7.11 0.53 -0.74
N VAL A 137 7.00 -0.32 -1.76
CA VAL A 137 5.96 -1.33 -1.88
C VAL A 137 6.57 -2.70 -1.59
N ALA A 138 5.92 -3.46 -0.72
CA ALA A 138 6.31 -4.84 -0.42
C ALA A 138 5.10 -5.78 -0.52
N TRP A 139 5.34 -7.06 -0.78
CA TRP A 139 4.30 -8.07 -0.98
C TRP A 139 4.65 -9.41 -0.34
N LYS A 140 3.60 -10.17 -0.02
CA LYS A 140 3.66 -11.52 0.50
C LYS A 140 2.61 -12.37 -0.18
N VAL A 141 3.04 -13.45 -0.83
CA VAL A 141 2.15 -14.45 -1.44
C VAL A 141 1.38 -15.20 -0.34
N THR A 142 0.12 -15.50 -0.62
CA THR A 142 -0.72 -16.32 0.26
C THR A 142 -1.40 -17.45 -0.51
N PRO A 143 -1.82 -18.53 0.17
CA PRO A 143 -2.78 -19.46 -0.41
C PRO A 143 -4.04 -18.71 -0.89
N ALA A 144 -4.62 -19.15 -2.01
CA ALA A 144 -5.81 -18.53 -2.56
C ALA A 144 -6.98 -18.57 -1.56
N GLY A 145 -7.67 -17.44 -1.40
CA GLY A 145 -8.81 -17.30 -0.49
C GLY A 145 -8.42 -16.95 0.95
N THR A 146 -7.13 -16.75 1.25
CA THR A 146 -6.65 -16.39 2.59
C THR A 146 -6.14 -14.96 2.69
N GLU A 147 -6.00 -14.25 1.57
CA GLU A 147 -5.46 -12.89 1.51
C GLU A 147 -6.29 -11.87 2.29
N GLU A 148 -7.61 -12.04 2.31
CA GLU A 148 -8.52 -11.15 3.04
C GLU A 148 -8.40 -11.32 4.55
N GLN A 149 -8.30 -12.57 5.01
CA GLN A 149 -8.08 -12.88 6.41
C GLN A 149 -6.72 -12.34 6.87
N LEU A 150 -5.67 -12.51 6.06
CA LEU A 150 -4.35 -12.00 6.39
C LEU A 150 -4.34 -10.46 6.45
N GLU A 151 -4.86 -9.78 5.43
CA GLU A 151 -4.95 -8.31 5.41
C GLU A 151 -5.72 -7.79 6.63
N SER A 152 -6.90 -8.35 6.91
CA SER A 152 -7.72 -7.97 8.06
C SER A 152 -6.96 -8.17 9.38
N SER A 153 -6.22 -9.28 9.51
CA SER A 153 -5.43 -9.55 10.72
C SER A 153 -4.27 -8.56 10.89
N LEU A 154 -3.64 -8.11 9.80
CA LEU A 154 -2.56 -7.13 9.81
C LEU A 154 -3.07 -5.74 10.18
N ILE A 155 -4.22 -5.33 9.62
CA ILE A 155 -4.87 -4.06 9.96
C ILE A 155 -5.32 -4.07 11.43
N ALA A 156 -5.88 -5.19 11.91
CA ALA A 156 -6.28 -5.34 13.31
C ALA A 156 -5.08 -5.27 14.26
N ALA A 157 -3.98 -5.98 13.96
CA ALA A 157 -2.75 -5.92 14.75
C ALA A 157 -2.11 -4.51 14.72
N PHE A 158 -2.19 -3.81 13.59
CA PHE A 158 -1.75 -2.42 13.49
C PHE A 158 -2.59 -1.51 14.39
N ALA A 159 -3.91 -1.66 14.36
CA ALA A 159 -4.81 -0.90 15.21
C ALA A 159 -4.61 -1.19 16.71
N GLU A 160 -4.36 -2.45 17.09
CA GLU A 160 -4.00 -2.84 18.45
C GLU A 160 -2.72 -2.12 18.91
N ARG A 161 -1.74 -1.95 18.02
CA ARG A 161 -0.44 -1.32 18.33
C ARG A 161 -0.48 0.21 18.36
N TYR A 162 -1.21 0.85 17.45
CA TYR A 162 -1.17 2.30 17.23
C TYR A 162 -2.46 3.03 17.59
N GLY A 163 -3.53 2.31 17.96
CA GLY A 163 -4.85 2.90 18.26
C GLY A 163 -5.64 3.40 17.05
N LYS A 164 -5.07 3.32 15.85
CA LYS A 164 -5.68 3.69 14.56
C LYS A 164 -5.32 2.65 13.49
N ILE A 165 -6.12 2.54 12.44
CA ILE A 165 -5.75 1.76 11.24
C ILE A 165 -4.63 2.48 10.46
N PRO A 166 -3.92 1.81 9.54
CA PRO A 166 -2.88 2.47 8.76
C PRO A 166 -3.41 3.68 7.99
N PHE A 167 -2.56 4.69 7.85
CA PHE A 167 -2.88 6.01 7.32
C PHE A 167 -3.82 6.01 6.12
N ALA A 168 -3.56 5.19 5.11
CA ALA A 168 -4.30 5.18 3.85
C ALA A 168 -5.30 4.00 3.71
N ASN A 169 -5.48 3.20 4.77
CA ASN A 169 -6.60 2.26 4.86
C ASN A 169 -7.88 3.02 5.24
N ARG A 170 -9.03 2.50 4.84
CA ARG A 170 -10.35 3.06 5.16
C ARG A 170 -11.19 1.97 5.82
N ARG A 171 -12.13 2.39 6.67
CA ARG A 171 -13.20 1.52 7.18
C ARG A 171 -14.33 1.44 6.17
#